data_AF-A0A556MUC7-F1
#
_entry.id   AF-A0A556MUC7-F1
#
_cell.length_a   1.000
_cell.length_b   1.000
_cell.length_c   1.000
_cell.angle_alpha   90.00
_cell.angle_beta   90.00
_cell.angle_gamma   90.00
#
_symmetry.space_group_name_H-M   'P 1'
#
loop_
_entity.id
_entity.type
_entity.pdbx_description
1 polymer ?
#
loop_
_entity_poly.entity_id
_entity_poly.type
_entity_poly.pdbx_seq_one_letter_code
_entity_poly.pdbx_strand_id
1 'polypeptide(L)'
;MEYNVYLLATDPNNPCRDVIHSRDTDLKIRVYCLSEDSFQPNPNEIQLFGYAHSKLYAFETIDISSEDALDVVGAIQWYADYIEYPDMEILPEDPRPGHSVAM
;
A
#
# COMPACT_ATOMS: atom_id res chain seq x y z
N MET A 1 18.43 10.09 -11.71
CA MET A 1 17.26 9.69 -10.92
C MET A 1 17.45 8.22 -10.65
N GLU A 2 17.75 7.87 -9.41
CA GLU A 2 17.95 6.48 -9.02
C GLU A 2 16.59 5.77 -9.12
N TYR A 3 16.53 4.73 -9.95
CA TYR A 3 15.34 3.91 -10.07
C TYR A 3 15.33 2.97 -8.89
N ASN A 4 14.54 3.28 -7.85
CA ASN A 4 14.29 2.34 -6.77
C ASN A 4 13.73 1.05 -7.38
N VAL A 5 14.41 -0.07 -7.15
CA VAL A 5 13.97 -1.37 -7.64
C VAL A 5 13.05 -1.98 -6.60
N TYR A 6 11.82 -2.30 -7.00
CA TYR A 6 10.85 -2.97 -6.15
C TYR A 6 10.65 -4.43 -6.58
N LEU A 7 10.36 -5.29 -5.60
CA LEU A 7 10.03 -6.69 -5.78
C LEU A 7 8.64 -6.94 -5.22
N LEU A 8 7.84 -7.75 -5.92
CA LEU A 8 6.52 -8.15 -5.46
C LEU A 8 6.54 -9.61 -5.00
N ALA A 9 6.12 -9.84 -3.76
CA ALA A 9 5.83 -11.16 -3.23
C ALA A 9 4.31 -11.32 -3.14
N THR A 10 3.76 -12.18 -3.99
CA THR A 10 2.31 -12.45 -4.06
C THR A 10 1.94 -13.72 -3.31
N ASP A 11 0.84 -13.74 -2.57
CA ASP A 11 0.31 -14.99 -1.99
C ASP A 11 -0.42 -15.81 -3.08
N PRO A 12 0.05 -17.03 -3.43
CA PRO A 12 -0.60 -17.85 -4.46
C PRO A 12 -2.01 -18.31 -4.08
N ASN A 13 -2.38 -18.23 -2.79
CA ASN A 13 -3.71 -18.60 -2.31
C ASN A 13 -4.63 -17.39 -2.08
N ASN A 14 -4.07 -16.17 -2.07
CA ASN A 14 -4.84 -14.95 -1.88
C ASN A 14 -4.30 -13.81 -2.76
N PRO A 15 -4.91 -13.53 -3.93
CA PRO A 15 -4.46 -12.49 -4.84
C PRO A 15 -4.66 -11.06 -4.30
N CYS A 16 -5.28 -10.94 -3.12
CA CYS A 16 -5.50 -9.69 -2.42
C CYS A 16 -4.53 -9.49 -1.25
N ARG A 17 -3.44 -10.26 -1.21
CA ARG A 17 -2.35 -10.14 -0.24
C ARG A 17 -1.01 -10.20 -0.94
N ASP A 18 -0.51 -9.01 -1.26
CA ASP A 18 0.82 -8.84 -1.81
C ASP A 18 1.72 -8.10 -0.82
N VAL A 19 3.03 -8.28 -0.97
CA VAL A 19 4.03 -7.50 -0.26
C VAL A 19 5.00 -6.89 -1.26
N ILE A 20 5.07 -5.56 -1.26
CA ILE A 20 6.05 -4.79 -2.01
C ILE A 20 7.30 -4.68 -1.15
N HIS A 21 8.45 -5.03 -1.71
CA HIS A 21 9.76 -4.92 -1.08
C HIS A 21 10.62 -3.93 -1.86
N SER A 22 11.14 -2.90 -1.19
CA SER A 22 12.25 -2.12 -1.72
C SER A 22 13.52 -2.97 -1.71
N ARG A 23 14.32 -2.90 -2.77
CA ARG A 23 15.63 -3.56 -2.84
C ARG A 23 16.71 -2.77 -2.11
N ASP A 24 16.63 -1.45 -2.23
CA ASP A 24 17.69 -0.53 -1.82
C ASP A 24 17.49 -0.03 -0.38
N THR A 25 16.28 -0.23 0.17
CA THR A 25 15.91 0.13 1.54
C THR A 25 15.20 -1.04 2.24
N ASP A 26 14.99 -0.91 3.55
CA ASP A 26 14.25 -1.91 4.34
C ASP A 26 12.72 -1.76 4.22
N LEU A 27 12.24 -0.81 3.39
CA LEU A 27 10.82 -0.55 3.17
C LEU A 27 10.09 -1.79 2.66
N LYS A 28 9.02 -2.14 3.37
CA LYS A 28 8.06 -3.19 3.01
C LYS A 28 6.66 -2.65 3.15
N ILE A 29 5.80 -2.96 2.19
CA ILE A 29 4.40 -2.54 2.19
C ILE A 29 3.51 -3.75 1.92
N ARG A 30 2.58 -4.03 2.82
CA ARG A 30 1.48 -4.98 2.59
C ARG A 30 0.38 -4.30 1.80
N VAL A 31 -0.09 -5.00 0.79
CA VAL A 31 -1.25 -4.61 -0.02
C VAL A 31 -2.42 -5.50 0.36
N TYR A 32 -3.56 -4.89 0.67
CA TYR A 32 -4.81 -5.57 0.97
C TYR A 32 -5.94 -5.08 0.07
N CYS A 33 -6.77 -5.98 -0.45
CA CYS A 33 -8.08 -5.58 -1.02
C CYS A 33 -9.12 -5.44 0.10
N LEU A 34 -9.60 -4.22 0.34
CA LEU A 34 -10.59 -3.95 1.39
C LEU A 34 -12.01 -4.45 1.08
N SER A 35 -12.25 -4.90 -0.15
CA SER A 35 -13.51 -5.52 -0.55
C SER A 35 -13.66 -6.95 -0.04
N GLU A 36 -12.57 -7.62 0.34
CA GLU A 36 -12.54 -9.06 0.62
C GLU A 36 -11.87 -9.40 1.97
N ASP A 37 -10.96 -8.55 2.45
CA ASP A 37 -10.20 -8.79 3.69
C ASP A 37 -10.64 -7.89 4.86
N SER A 38 -10.64 -8.44 6.08
CA SER A 38 -10.87 -7.67 7.31
C SER A 38 -9.61 -6.93 7.72
N PHE A 39 -9.31 -5.83 7.01
CA PHE A 39 -8.18 -4.96 7.31
C PHE A 39 -8.37 -4.26 8.66
N GLN A 40 -7.36 -4.41 9.53
CA GLN A 40 -7.25 -3.69 10.80
C GLN A 40 -5.89 -2.97 10.80
N PRO A 41 -5.87 -1.62 10.74
CA PRO A 41 -4.63 -0.87 10.65
C PRO A 41 -3.83 -0.96 11.94
N ASN A 42 -2.51 -1.11 11.83
CA ASN A 42 -1.59 -1.01 12.95
C ASN A 42 -1.25 0.46 13.23
N PRO A 43 -1.57 1.02 14.41
CA PRO A 43 -1.34 2.43 14.70
C PRO A 43 0.14 2.87 14.70
N ASN A 44 1.09 1.93 14.68
CA ASN A 44 2.52 2.24 14.60
C ASN A 44 3.06 2.25 13.16
N GLU A 45 2.24 1.90 12.18
CA GLU A 45 2.60 1.85 10.77
C GLU A 45 1.95 3.01 10.00
N ILE A 46 2.45 3.29 8.81
CA ILE A 46 1.79 4.20 7.88
C ILE A 46 0.73 3.42 7.11
N GLN A 47 -0.48 3.96 7.04
CA GLN A 47 -1.54 3.46 6.18
C GLN A 47 -1.89 4.48 5.12
N LEU A 48 -1.96 4.02 3.88
CA LEU A 48 -2.47 4.75 2.74
C LEU A 48 -3.49 3.88 2.00
N PHE A 49 -4.37 4.51 1.26
CA PHE A 49 -5.43 3.84 0.53
C PHE A 49 -5.42 4.26 -0.92
N GLY A 50 -6.00 3.44 -1.80
CA GLY A 50 -6.10 3.80 -3.21
C GLY A 50 -7.20 3.05 -3.93
N TYR A 51 -7.85 3.73 -4.86
CA TYR A 51 -8.84 3.11 -5.75
C TYR A 51 -8.19 2.72 -7.06
N ALA A 52 -8.32 1.44 -7.44
CA ALA A 52 -7.97 0.96 -8.76
C ALA A 52 -9.00 -0.06 -9.24
N HIS A 53 -9.42 0.05 -10.51
CA HIS A 53 -10.40 -0.85 -11.12
C HIS A 53 -11.69 -1.02 -10.27
N SER A 54 -12.17 0.07 -9.64
CA SER A 54 -13.32 0.09 -8.72
C SER A 54 -13.16 -0.75 -7.43
N LYS A 55 -11.95 -1.20 -7.12
CA LYS A 55 -11.57 -1.84 -5.85
C LYS A 55 -10.82 -0.86 -4.98
N LEU A 56 -11.02 -0.97 -3.67
CA LEU A 56 -10.28 -0.21 -2.67
C LEU A 56 -9.14 -1.06 -2.13
N TYR A 57 -7.92 -0.54 -2.26
CA TYR A 57 -6.72 -1.13 -1.73
C TYR A 57 -6.28 -0.38 -0.47
N ALA A 58 -5.76 -1.11 0.52
CA ALA A 58 -4.99 -0.56 1.63
C ALA A 58 -3.53 -0.95 1.47
N PHE A 59 -2.67 0.03 1.72
CA PHE A 59 -1.23 -0.08 1.72
C PHE A 59 -0.77 0.21 3.15
N GLU A 60 -0.18 -0.78 3.80
CA GLU A 60 0.32 -0.66 5.17
C GLU A 60 1.80 -1.00 5.20
N THR A 61 2.61 -0.13 5.79
CA THR A 61 4.04 -0.41 5.97
C THR A 61 4.26 -1.56 6.97
N ILE A 62 5.43 -2.20 6.90
CA ILE A 62 5.87 -3.16 7.91
C ILE A 62 7.17 -2.67 8.53
N ASP A 63 7.16 -2.44 9.83
CA ASP A 63 8.30 -2.00 10.63
C ASP A 63 8.97 -0.73 10.07
N ILE A 64 8.15 0.27 9.69
CA ILE A 64 8.65 1.47 8.99
C ILE A 64 9.68 2.25 9.80
N SER A 65 10.77 2.66 9.13
CA SER A 65 11.72 3.64 9.67
C SER A 65 11.38 5.05 9.19
N SER A 66 11.77 6.07 9.96
CA SER A 66 11.55 7.46 9.57
C SER A 66 12.29 7.87 8.29
N GLU A 67 13.36 7.16 7.94
CA GLU A 67 14.17 7.39 6.74
C GLU A 67 13.45 6.87 5.48
N ASP A 68 12.67 5.80 5.61
CA ASP A 68 11.95 5.13 4.53
C ASP A 68 10.56 5.73 4.24
N ALA A 69 10.05 6.58 5.13
CA ALA A 69 8.70 7.14 5.03
C ALA A 69 8.48 7.94 3.74
N LEU A 70 9.54 8.52 3.17
CA LEU A 70 9.47 9.30 1.92
C LEU A 70 9.28 8.41 0.67
N ASP A 71 9.68 7.14 0.74
CA ASP A 71 9.65 6.21 -0.40
C ASP A 71 8.32 5.46 -0.53
N VAL A 72 7.45 5.55 0.48
CA VAL A 72 6.16 4.84 0.52
C VAL A 72 5.29 5.17 -0.71
N VAL A 73 5.19 6.44 -1.07
CA VAL A 73 4.40 6.87 -2.24
C VAL A 73 4.97 6.32 -3.55
N GLY A 74 6.30 6.30 -3.68
CA GLY A 74 6.96 5.75 -4.86
C GLY A 74 6.72 4.26 -5.03
N ALA A 75 6.73 3.49 -3.93
CA ALA A 75 6.40 2.07 -3.94
C ALA A 75 4.93 1.81 -4.32
N ILE A 76 4.00 2.63 -3.83
CA ILE A 76 2.57 2.53 -4.20
C ILE A 76 2.37 2.86 -5.67
N GLN A 77 3.00 3.91 -6.20
CA GLN A 77 2.95 4.25 -7.62
C GLN A 77 3.52 3.15 -8.51
N TRP A 78 4.62 2.53 -8.09
CA TRP A 78 5.17 1.37 -8.79
C TRP A 78 4.18 0.19 -8.82
N TYR A 79 3.51 -0.09 -7.71
CA TYR A 79 2.48 -1.13 -7.66
C TYR A 79 1.26 -0.79 -8.53
N ALA A 80 0.86 0.49 -8.56
CA ALA A 80 -0.21 1.00 -9.40
C ALA A 80 0.10 0.76 -10.90
N ASP A 81 1.34 1.00 -11.32
CA ASP A 81 1.81 0.69 -12.68
C ASP A 81 1.78 -0.83 -12.94
N TYR A 82 2.23 -1.64 -11.98
CA TYR A 82 2.20 -3.11 -12.07
C TYR A 82 0.79 -3.68 -12.29
N ILE A 83 -0.24 -3.10 -11.65
CA ILE A 83 -1.64 -3.51 -11.84
C ILE A 83 -2.35 -2.78 -13.01
N GLU A 84 -1.57 -2.16 -13.90
CA GLU A 84 -2.04 -1.44 -15.08
C GLU A 84 -3.02 -0.29 -14.75
N TYR A 85 -2.80 0.39 -13.62
CA TYR A 85 -3.59 1.53 -13.16
C TYR A 85 -2.71 2.67 -12.60
N PRO A 86 -1.82 3.27 -13.42
CA PRO A 86 -0.83 4.24 -12.95
C PRO A 86 -1.44 5.54 -12.40
N ASP A 87 -2.67 5.88 -12.81
CA ASP A 87 -3.41 7.05 -12.34
C ASP A 87 -4.12 6.82 -11.00
N MET A 88 -3.67 5.84 -10.20
CA MET A 88 -4.22 5.55 -8.88
C MET A 88 -4.17 6.78 -7.98
N GLU A 89 -5.33 7.20 -7.49
CA GLU A 89 -5.42 8.24 -6.47
C GLU A 89 -5.05 7.65 -5.11
N ILE A 90 -4.02 8.20 -4.46
CA ILE A 90 -3.57 7.81 -3.13
C ILE A 90 -4.26 8.69 -2.09
N LEU A 91 -4.97 8.06 -1.17
CA LEU A 91 -5.74 8.69 -0.11
C LEU A 91 -5.03 8.51 1.24
N PRO A 92 -4.87 9.58 2.03
CA PRO A 92 -4.24 9.49 3.35
C PRO A 92 -5.17 8.94 4.44
N GLU A 93 -6.48 8.89 4.18
CA GLU A 93 -7.51 8.46 5.13
C GLU A 93 -8.33 7.32 4.53
N ASP A 94 -8.82 6.41 5.40
CA ASP A 94 -9.67 5.30 4.97
C ASP A 94 -11.03 5.85 4.49
N PRO A 95 -11.38 5.69 3.20
CA PRO A 95 -12.60 6.26 2.65
C PRO A 95 -13.87 5.45 3.01
N ARG A 96 -13.75 4.33 3.74
CA ARG A 96 -14.90 3.51 4.14
C ARG A 96 -15.74 4.23 5.21
N PRO A 97 -17.09 4.17 5.11
CA PRO A 97 -17.96 4.78 6.11
C PRO A 97 -17.72 4.18 7.50
N GLY A 98 -17.47 5.05 8.49
CA GLY A 98 -17.17 4.66 9.87
C GLY A 98 -15.68 4.71 10.26
N HIS A 99 -14.77 4.93 9.31
CA HIS A 99 -13.35 5.19 9.60
C HIS A 99 -12.94 6.66 9.43
N SER A 100 -13.82 7.51 8.88
CA SER A 100 -13.72 8.97 9.03
C SER A 100 -14.14 9.38 10.44
N VAL A 101 -13.26 9.19 11.42
CA VAL A 101 -13.42 9.78 12.74
C VAL A 101 -12.41 10.91 12.88
N ALA A 102 -12.71 12.03 12.24
CA ALA A 102 -12.24 13.32 12.71
C ALA A 102 -13.35 13.92 13.59
N MET A 103 -13.13 13.93 14.90
CA MET A 103 -13.54 15.05 15.76
C MET A 103 -12.37 15.42 16.66
#